data_AF-A0A652ZYJ4-F1
#
_entry.id   AF-A0A652ZYJ4-F1
#
_cell.length_a   1.000
_cell.length_b   1.000
_cell.length_c   1.000
_cell.angle_alpha   90.00
_cell.angle_beta   90.00
_cell.angle_gamma   90.00
#
_symmetry.space_group_name_H-M   'P 1'
#
loop_
_entity.id
_entity.type
_entity.pdbx_description
1 polymer ?
#
loop_
_entity_poly.entity_id
_entity_poly.type
_entity_poly.pdbx_seq_one_letter_code
_entity_poly.pdbx_strand_id
1 'polypeptide(L)'
;MERLILASSSPRRKELLESLSIPFVPFSPDLDETIYDNLDPEFRVRALAEAKAMAVGKSLLADSCPMASFGGQSSFVGQASAEGEVRPAGQPSSGGYPPPRLVVAADTLVVLGSGSRKKVIGKPATIEEARSMLKSLQGGTHRVYSGLCLLNLETGGRESAVACTKLRFAPMSDREVESYLASGEWRGAAGAYRIQGRASYYIDVIEGSWSCVVGLPIRELYVILCRAGYDFTPDKGAWRRPYLPSAPGDSL
;
A
#
# COMPACT_ATOMS: atom_id res chain seq x y z
N MET A 1 5.33 5.10 19.88
CA MET A 1 4.59 4.34 18.84
C MET A 1 5.53 3.37 18.10
N GLU A 2 5.14 2.11 17.88
CA GLU A 2 5.91 1.16 17.06
C GLU A 2 5.99 1.62 15.59
N ARG A 3 7.08 1.30 14.88
CA ARG A 3 7.16 1.54 13.43
C ARG A 3 6.50 0.41 12.64
N LEU A 4 5.77 0.75 11.59
CA LEU A 4 5.31 -0.21 10.58
C LEU A 4 6.36 -0.39 9.48
N ILE A 5 6.32 -1.50 8.75
CA ILE A 5 6.97 -1.62 7.44
C ILE A 5 5.91 -1.39 6.37
N LEU A 6 6.07 -0.37 5.54
CA LEU A 6 5.17 -0.14 4.40
C LEU A 6 5.75 -0.84 3.16
N ALA A 7 5.18 -2.00 2.81
CA ALA A 7 5.50 -2.78 1.61
C ALA A 7 4.92 -2.13 0.33
N SER A 8 5.31 -0.89 0.04
CA SER A 8 4.84 -0.16 -1.13
C SER A 8 5.78 0.94 -1.60
N SER A 9 5.91 1.06 -2.92
CA SER A 9 6.57 2.18 -3.60
C SER A 9 5.66 3.41 -3.80
N SER A 10 4.35 3.30 -3.53
CA SER A 10 3.37 4.36 -3.80
C SER A 10 3.60 5.60 -2.90
N PRO A 11 3.90 6.79 -3.47
CA PRO A 11 4.06 8.02 -2.68
C PRO A 11 2.80 8.37 -1.89
N ARG A 12 1.61 8.17 -2.49
CA ARG A 12 0.32 8.48 -1.85
C ARG A 12 0.05 7.69 -0.58
N ARG A 13 0.52 6.44 -0.51
CA ARG A 13 0.36 5.61 0.70
C ARG A 13 1.27 6.10 1.82
N LYS A 14 2.47 6.59 1.48
CA LYS A 14 3.39 7.23 2.41
C LYS A 14 2.76 8.51 2.97
N GLU A 15 2.30 9.40 2.08
CA GLU A 15 1.62 10.64 2.45
C GLU A 15 0.42 10.40 3.38
N LEU A 16 -0.39 9.36 3.13
CA LEU A 16 -1.51 9.00 4.02
C LEU A 16 -1.03 8.59 5.42
N LEU A 17 -0.01 7.74 5.53
CA LEU A 17 0.52 7.34 6.83
C LEU A 17 1.20 8.51 7.57
N GLU A 18 1.93 9.35 6.86
CA GLU A 18 2.54 10.58 7.39
C GLU A 18 1.47 11.53 7.94
N SER A 19 0.36 11.72 7.21
CA SER A 19 -0.77 12.56 7.65
C SER A 19 -1.42 12.06 8.95
N LEU A 20 -1.33 10.75 9.22
CA LEU A 20 -1.82 10.11 10.44
C LEU A 20 -0.78 10.04 11.55
N SER A 21 0.44 10.55 11.31
CA SER A 21 1.57 10.44 12.24
C SER A 21 1.89 8.98 12.63
N ILE A 22 1.60 8.03 11.73
CA ILE A 22 1.96 6.61 11.91
C ILE A 22 3.39 6.46 11.40
N PRO A 23 4.38 6.14 12.25
CA PRO A 23 5.75 6.03 11.81
C PRO A 23 5.94 4.72 11.04
N PHE A 24 6.63 4.78 9.90
CA PHE A 24 6.88 3.61 9.06
C PHE A 24 8.26 3.62 8.42
N VAL A 25 8.68 2.45 7.94
CA VAL A 25 9.85 2.25 7.09
C VAL A 25 9.37 1.78 5.72
N PRO A 26 9.61 2.53 4.63
CA PRO A 26 9.22 2.10 3.30
C PRO A 26 10.11 0.95 2.83
N PHE A 27 9.49 -0.10 2.29
CA PHE A 27 10.15 -1.23 1.66
C PHE A 27 9.40 -1.56 0.37
N SER A 28 10.09 -1.68 -0.76
CA SER A 28 9.44 -2.01 -2.03
C SER A 28 9.81 -3.43 -2.44
N PRO A 29 8.85 -4.38 -2.48
CA PRO A 29 9.12 -5.72 -2.98
C PRO A 29 9.23 -5.70 -4.51
N ASP A 30 10.10 -6.54 -5.05
CA ASP A 30 10.09 -6.92 -6.46
C ASP A 30 9.15 -8.12 -6.63
N LEU A 31 8.02 -7.91 -7.31
CA LEU A 31 6.97 -8.91 -7.49
C LEU A 31 6.35 -8.75 -8.88
N ASP A 32 6.24 -9.86 -9.60
CA ASP A 32 5.47 -9.92 -10.83
C ASP A 32 3.96 -9.95 -10.52
N GLU A 33 3.28 -8.82 -10.75
CA GLU A 33 1.86 -8.66 -10.48
C GLU A 33 0.96 -9.28 -11.57
N THR A 34 1.50 -9.64 -12.73
CA THR A 34 0.73 -10.10 -13.90
C THR A 34 0.06 -11.46 -13.68
N ILE A 35 0.59 -12.27 -12.75
CA ILE A 35 0.07 -13.59 -12.37
C ILE A 35 -1.39 -13.51 -11.85
N TYR A 36 -1.81 -12.35 -11.36
CA TYR A 36 -3.12 -12.13 -10.76
C TYR A 36 -4.15 -11.48 -11.72
N ASP A 37 -3.79 -11.25 -12.99
CA ASP A 37 -4.60 -10.46 -13.92
C ASP A 37 -5.99 -11.05 -14.21
N ASN A 38 -6.12 -12.38 -14.13
CA ASN A 38 -7.36 -13.11 -14.44
C ASN A 38 -8.34 -13.23 -13.26
N LEU A 39 -7.98 -12.73 -12.07
CA LEU A 39 -8.83 -12.78 -10.89
C LEU A 39 -9.89 -11.67 -10.92
N ASP A 40 -11.04 -11.91 -10.28
CA ASP A 40 -12.01 -10.83 -10.02
C ASP A 40 -11.30 -9.69 -9.25
N PRO A 41 -11.59 -8.41 -9.55
CA PRO A 41 -10.88 -7.29 -8.96
C PRO A 41 -10.81 -7.32 -7.42
N GLU A 42 -11.86 -7.79 -6.75
CA GLU A 42 -11.87 -7.88 -5.28
C GLU A 42 -10.85 -8.91 -4.77
N PHE A 43 -10.82 -10.10 -5.38
CA PHE A 43 -9.85 -11.14 -5.03
C PHE A 43 -8.43 -10.75 -5.47
N ARG A 44 -8.30 -10.08 -6.61
CA ARG A 44 -7.02 -9.63 -7.16
C ARG A 44 -6.30 -8.67 -6.20
N VAL A 45 -6.98 -7.62 -5.73
CA VAL A 45 -6.32 -6.65 -4.82
C VAL A 45 -5.96 -7.26 -3.49
N ARG A 46 -6.77 -8.20 -2.98
CA ARG A 46 -6.46 -8.95 -1.75
C ARG A 46 -5.20 -9.80 -1.94
N ALA A 47 -5.16 -10.60 -2.99
CA ALA A 47 -4.06 -11.50 -3.29
C ALA A 47 -2.74 -10.73 -3.53
N LEU A 48 -2.79 -9.61 -4.25
CA LEU A 48 -1.63 -8.75 -4.47
C LEU A 48 -1.14 -8.09 -3.18
N ALA A 49 -2.03 -7.62 -2.31
CA ALA A 49 -1.64 -7.09 -1.01
C ALA A 49 -0.97 -8.16 -0.15
N GLU A 50 -1.52 -9.37 -0.09
CA GLU A 50 -0.92 -10.50 0.63
C GLU A 50 0.45 -10.89 0.06
N ALA A 51 0.56 -11.02 -1.25
CA ALA A 51 1.81 -11.37 -1.91
C ALA A 51 2.91 -10.33 -1.64
N LYS A 52 2.57 -9.03 -1.68
CA LYS A 52 3.50 -7.94 -1.36
C LYS A 52 3.98 -8.00 0.10
N ALA A 53 3.06 -8.20 1.05
CA ALA A 53 3.43 -8.31 2.46
C ALA A 53 4.34 -9.53 2.71
N MET A 54 4.01 -10.67 2.11
CA MET A 54 4.79 -11.90 2.22
C MET A 54 6.17 -11.81 1.57
N ALA A 55 6.29 -11.16 0.41
CA ALA A 55 7.56 -10.96 -0.26
C ALA A 55 8.53 -10.17 0.64
N VAL A 56 8.06 -9.05 1.20
CA VAL A 56 8.84 -8.25 2.16
C VAL A 56 9.17 -9.03 3.42
N GLY A 57 8.20 -9.76 3.98
CA GLY A 57 8.43 -10.58 5.17
C GLY A 57 9.50 -11.65 4.96
N LYS A 58 9.50 -12.32 3.80
CA LYS A 58 10.54 -13.30 3.44
C LYS A 58 11.91 -12.66 3.32
N SER A 59 12.03 -11.51 2.66
CA SER A 59 13.30 -10.78 2.54
C SER A 59 13.85 -10.40 3.91
N LEU A 60 13.01 -9.83 4.78
CA LEU A 60 13.45 -9.39 6.12
C LEU A 60 13.84 -10.57 7.03
N LEU A 61 13.14 -11.69 6.94
CA LEU A 61 13.49 -12.90 7.70
C LEU A 61 14.75 -13.57 7.15
N ALA A 62 14.99 -13.53 5.84
CA ALA A 62 16.22 -14.03 5.23
C ALA A 62 17.43 -13.18 5.65
N ASP A 63 17.30 -11.86 5.65
CA ASP A 63 18.35 -10.94 6.11
C ASP A 63 18.62 -11.04 7.62
N SER A 64 17.60 -11.42 8.40
CA SER A 64 17.70 -11.65 9.85
C SER A 64 18.22 -13.06 10.20
N CYS A 65 18.45 -13.92 9.21
CA CYS A 65 18.95 -15.27 9.42
C CYS A 65 20.50 -15.25 9.37
N PRO A 66 21.22 -15.33 10.51
CA PRO A 66 22.63 -15.68 10.45
C PRO A 66 22.70 -17.10 9.91
N MET A 67 23.09 -17.23 8.64
CA MET A 67 23.43 -18.52 8.03
C MET A 67 24.36 -19.28 8.97
N ALA A 68 23.92 -20.48 9.31
CA ALA A 68 24.60 -21.49 10.08
C ALA A 68 26.14 -21.41 10.05
N SER A 69 26.73 -21.11 11.20
CA SER A 69 28.05 -21.63 11.57
C SER A 69 27.94 -23.14 11.74
N PHE A 70 27.87 -23.88 10.63
CA PHE A 70 28.09 -25.32 10.62
C PHE A 70 28.90 -25.70 9.38
N GLY A 71 30.18 -26.01 9.61
CA GLY A 71 31.03 -26.66 8.62
C GLY A 71 32.53 -26.48 8.85
N GLY A 72 33.12 -27.31 9.72
CA GLY A 72 34.49 -27.80 9.53
C GLY A 72 35.56 -27.28 10.49
N GLN A 73 35.90 -28.09 11.50
CA GLN A 73 37.27 -28.11 12.02
C GLN A 73 38.21 -28.58 10.90
N SER A 74 39.21 -27.78 10.54
CA SER A 74 40.61 -28.19 10.45
C SER A 74 41.50 -26.99 10.09
N SER A 75 42.45 -26.74 10.99
CA SER A 75 43.69 -25.98 10.86
C SER A 75 44.15 -25.51 9.47
N PHE A 76 44.44 -24.20 9.35
CA PHE A 76 45.73 -23.76 8.80
C PHE A 76 46.07 -22.32 9.24
N VAL A 77 47.34 -22.13 9.61
CA VAL A 77 47.96 -20.90 10.11
C VAL A 77 48.31 -19.96 8.94
N GLY A 78 48.11 -18.65 9.11
CA GLY A 78 48.66 -17.64 8.18
C GLY A 78 48.25 -16.21 8.51
N GLN A 79 49.18 -15.41 9.03
CA GLN A 79 49.10 -13.96 9.23
C GLN A 79 49.15 -13.18 7.90
N ALA A 80 48.44 -12.03 7.84
CA ALA A 80 48.83 -10.73 7.25
C ALA A 80 47.55 -9.89 7.02
N SER A 81 47.33 -8.80 7.78
CA SER A 81 47.75 -7.41 7.50
C SER A 81 46.98 -6.71 6.37
N ALA A 82 46.06 -5.85 6.82
CA ALA A 82 45.68 -4.52 6.32
C ALA A 82 45.45 -4.30 4.81
N GLU A 83 44.18 -4.11 4.41
CA GLU A 83 43.77 -3.05 3.47
C GLU A 83 42.34 -2.56 3.82
N GLY A 84 42.11 -1.26 3.63
CA GLY A 84 41.00 -0.50 4.21
C GLY A 84 39.64 -0.82 3.60
N GLU A 85 38.69 -1.14 4.49
CA GLU A 85 37.29 -1.36 4.13
C GLU A 85 36.52 -0.03 4.24
N VAL A 86 36.11 0.49 3.08
CA VAL A 86 35.29 1.69 2.95
C VAL A 86 33.90 1.36 3.51
N ARG A 87 33.57 1.90 4.69
CA ARG A 87 32.23 1.83 5.29
C ARG A 87 31.22 2.61 4.42
N PRO A 88 30.09 2.03 3.99
CA PRO A 88 29.00 2.81 3.43
C PRO A 88 28.36 3.67 4.53
N ALA A 89 28.13 4.93 4.20
CA ALA A 89 27.59 5.94 5.10
C ALA A 89 26.15 5.64 5.52
N GLY A 90 25.85 5.87 6.81
CA GLY A 90 24.49 6.02 7.32
C GLY A 90 23.95 4.89 8.18
N GLN A 91 24.63 4.54 9.27
CA GLN A 91 23.91 3.96 10.42
C GLN A 91 23.21 5.10 11.17
N PRO A 92 21.86 5.11 11.28
CA PRO A 92 21.20 6.09 12.13
C PRO A 92 21.49 5.75 13.60
N SER A 93 21.91 6.79 14.31
CA SER A 93 22.18 6.84 15.74
C SER A 93 21.01 6.32 16.58
N SER A 94 21.36 5.63 17.66
CA SER A 94 20.56 4.97 18.69
C SER A 94 19.47 5.84 19.36
N GLY A 95 18.33 5.97 18.70
CA GLY A 95 17.03 6.32 19.28
C GLY A 95 16.05 5.17 19.02
N GLY A 96 16.19 4.11 19.80
CA GLY A 96 15.78 2.75 19.42
C GLY A 96 14.28 2.46 19.57
N TYR A 97 13.51 2.67 18.50
CA TYR A 97 12.29 1.88 18.32
C TYR A 97 12.68 0.40 18.20
N PRO A 98 11.93 -0.54 18.82
CA PRO A 98 12.12 -1.96 18.54
C PRO A 98 12.00 -2.21 17.02
N PRO A 99 12.63 -3.29 16.50
CA PRO A 99 12.52 -3.63 15.09
C PRO A 99 11.03 -3.75 14.72
N PRO A 100 10.61 -3.15 13.60
CA PRO A 100 9.22 -3.19 13.20
C PRO A 100 8.80 -4.65 12.93
N ARG A 101 7.73 -5.11 13.59
CA ARG A 101 7.21 -6.48 13.46
C ARG A 101 5.99 -6.57 12.55
N LEU A 102 5.38 -5.43 12.20
CA LEU A 102 4.19 -5.37 11.38
C LEU A 102 4.50 -4.86 9.97
N VAL A 103 4.18 -5.66 8.96
CA VAL A 103 4.27 -5.30 7.53
C VAL A 103 2.88 -4.98 7.01
N VAL A 104 2.72 -3.79 6.45
CA VAL A 104 1.51 -3.33 5.77
C VAL A 104 1.75 -3.27 4.27
N ALA A 105 0.92 -3.97 3.51
CA ALA A 105 0.90 -3.90 2.05
C ALA A 105 -0.50 -3.51 1.56
N ALA A 106 -0.55 -2.81 0.43
CA ALA A 106 -1.81 -2.50 -0.21
C ALA A 106 -1.70 -2.53 -1.73
N ASP A 107 -2.82 -2.84 -2.38
CA ASP A 107 -2.99 -2.80 -3.82
C ASP A 107 -4.28 -2.08 -4.19
N THR A 108 -4.33 -1.45 -5.37
CA THR A 108 -5.44 -0.58 -5.76
C THR A 108 -5.73 -0.69 -7.25
N LEU A 109 -6.99 -0.97 -7.60
CA LEU A 109 -7.47 -1.09 -8.97
C LEU A 109 -8.69 -0.20 -9.22
N VAL A 110 -8.73 0.39 -10.41
CA VAL A 110 -9.91 1.09 -10.94
C VAL A 110 -10.65 0.14 -11.85
N VAL A 111 -11.97 0.02 -11.69
CA VAL A 111 -12.81 -0.92 -12.44
C VAL A 111 -14.02 -0.19 -13.00
N LEU A 112 -14.19 -0.26 -14.32
CA LEU A 112 -15.37 0.22 -15.02
C LEU A 112 -16.35 -0.93 -15.27
N GLY A 113 -17.64 -0.64 -15.18
CA GLY A 113 -18.71 -1.63 -15.37
C GLY A 113 -19.11 -2.39 -14.09
N SER A 114 -19.98 -3.37 -14.27
CA SER A 114 -20.52 -4.22 -13.19
C SER A 114 -20.88 -5.61 -13.70
N GLY A 115 -21.02 -6.58 -12.79
CA GLY A 115 -21.34 -7.97 -13.14
C GLY A 115 -20.28 -8.61 -14.02
N SER A 116 -20.68 -9.28 -15.09
CA SER A 116 -19.79 -9.95 -16.05
C SER A 116 -19.02 -9.00 -16.99
N ARG A 117 -19.32 -7.69 -16.98
CA ARG A 117 -18.70 -6.67 -17.85
C ARG A 117 -17.70 -5.77 -17.11
N LYS A 118 -17.03 -6.29 -16.06
CA LYS A 118 -15.98 -5.55 -15.34
C LYS A 118 -14.74 -5.41 -16.24
N LYS A 119 -14.22 -4.20 -16.37
CA LYS A 119 -12.94 -3.91 -17.02
C LYS A 119 -12.01 -3.21 -16.04
N VAL A 120 -10.87 -3.81 -15.76
CA VAL A 120 -9.81 -3.16 -14.97
C VAL A 120 -9.17 -2.06 -15.84
N ILE A 121 -9.04 -0.87 -15.28
CA ILE A 121 -8.37 0.28 -15.91
C ILE A 121 -7.04 0.48 -15.22
N GLY A 122 -5.97 0.18 -15.95
CA GLY A 122 -4.59 0.32 -15.51
C GLY A 122 -4.11 1.78 -15.53
N LYS A 123 -2.79 1.93 -15.48
CA LYS A 123 -2.10 3.21 -15.66
C LYS A 123 -1.88 3.44 -17.16
N PRO A 124 -2.19 4.62 -17.70
CA PRO A 124 -1.90 4.93 -19.09
C PRO A 124 -0.38 5.02 -19.33
N ALA A 125 0.08 4.46 -20.45
CA ALA A 125 1.47 4.58 -20.93
C ALA A 125 1.66 5.87 -21.76
N THR A 126 0.62 6.30 -22.46
CA THR A 126 0.65 7.49 -23.35
C THR A 126 -0.41 8.52 -22.96
N ILE A 127 -0.26 9.75 -23.45
CA ILE A 127 -1.25 10.80 -23.22
C ILE A 127 -2.56 10.50 -23.98
N GLU A 128 -2.49 9.81 -25.12
CA GLU A 128 -3.65 9.33 -25.88
C GLU A 128 -4.46 8.29 -25.09
N GLU A 129 -3.77 7.35 -24.44
CA GLU A 129 -4.40 6.39 -23.54
C GLU A 129 -5.04 7.09 -22.35
N ALA A 130 -4.35 8.06 -21.73
CA ALA A 130 -4.89 8.85 -20.64
C ALA A 130 -6.16 9.60 -21.05
N ARG A 131 -6.16 10.21 -22.25
CA ARG A 131 -7.34 10.87 -22.84
C ARG A 131 -8.50 9.90 -23.00
N SER A 132 -8.25 8.73 -23.58
CA SER A 132 -9.26 7.69 -23.79
C SER A 132 -9.85 7.20 -22.46
N MET A 133 -9.01 6.99 -21.45
CA MET A 133 -9.45 6.63 -20.10
C MET A 133 -10.35 7.70 -19.50
N LEU A 134 -9.93 8.97 -19.48
CA LEU A 134 -10.75 10.07 -18.96
C LEU A 134 -12.08 10.21 -19.70
N LYS A 135 -12.08 10.06 -21.03
CA LYS A 135 -13.30 10.10 -21.84
C LYS A 135 -14.25 8.94 -21.53
N SER A 136 -13.73 7.78 -21.16
CA SER A 136 -14.54 6.63 -20.75
C SER A 136 -15.11 6.75 -19.32
N LEU A 137 -14.43 7.51 -18.45
CA LEU A 137 -14.81 7.70 -17.05
C LEU A 137 -15.73 8.90 -16.84
N GLN A 138 -15.52 10.00 -17.59
CA GLN A 138 -16.26 11.25 -17.42
C GLN A 138 -17.77 11.05 -17.62
N GLY A 139 -18.57 11.70 -16.77
CA GLY A 139 -20.03 11.52 -16.72
C GLY A 139 -20.50 10.14 -16.25
N GLY A 140 -19.58 9.20 -16.04
CA GLY A 140 -19.86 7.81 -15.69
C GLY A 140 -19.60 7.50 -14.22
N THR A 141 -19.90 6.25 -13.85
CA THR A 141 -19.59 5.69 -12.54
C THR A 141 -18.64 4.50 -12.68
N HIS A 142 -17.61 4.49 -11.85
CA HIS A 142 -16.66 3.38 -11.73
C HIS A 142 -16.44 3.02 -10.27
N ARG A 143 -15.73 1.92 -10.02
CA ARG A 143 -15.37 1.46 -8.69
C ARG A 143 -13.87 1.46 -8.52
N VAL A 144 -13.43 1.78 -7.32
CA VAL A 144 -12.05 1.62 -6.89
C VAL A 144 -12.00 0.60 -5.79
N TYR A 145 -11.24 -0.45 -6.01
CA TYR A 145 -10.98 -1.50 -5.05
C TYR A 145 -9.59 -1.28 -4.49
N SER A 146 -9.47 -1.25 -3.16
CA SER A 146 -8.18 -1.30 -2.48
C SER A 146 -8.12 -2.49 -1.53
N GLY A 147 -7.17 -3.37 -1.80
CA GLY A 147 -6.83 -4.48 -0.93
C GLY A 147 -5.73 -4.06 0.04
N LEU A 148 -5.81 -4.58 1.26
CA LEU A 148 -4.88 -4.32 2.36
C LEU A 148 -4.52 -5.65 3.00
N CYS A 149 -3.26 -5.83 3.36
CA CYS A 149 -2.78 -6.93 4.17
C CYS A 149 -1.86 -6.41 5.28
N LEU A 150 -2.07 -6.92 6.49
CA LEU A 150 -1.14 -6.82 7.61
C LEU A 150 -0.52 -8.20 7.84
N LEU A 151 0.80 -8.28 7.84
CA LEU A 151 1.57 -9.46 8.24
C LEU A 151 2.30 -9.15 9.55
N ASN A 152 2.15 -10.02 10.54
CA ASN A 152 2.92 -10.00 11.77
C ASN A 152 4.12 -10.96 11.62
N LEU A 153 5.34 -10.42 11.65
CA LEU A 153 6.58 -11.17 11.48
C LEU A 153 6.92 -12.05 12.69
N GLU A 154 6.42 -11.72 13.88
CA GLU A 154 6.66 -12.47 15.11
C GLU A 154 5.79 -13.73 15.17
N THR A 155 4.51 -13.61 14.82
CA THR A 155 3.56 -14.74 14.88
C THR A 155 3.39 -15.46 13.55
N GLY A 156 3.81 -14.86 12.43
CA GLY A 156 3.47 -15.29 11.08
C GLY A 156 1.99 -15.08 10.71
N GLY A 157 1.19 -14.51 11.62
CA GLY A 157 -0.23 -14.25 11.40
C GLY A 157 -0.46 -13.16 10.35
N ARG A 158 -1.51 -13.33 9.55
CA ARG A 158 -1.91 -12.37 8.52
C ARG A 158 -3.39 -12.05 8.61
N GLU A 159 -3.71 -10.78 8.39
CA GLU A 159 -5.09 -10.31 8.28
C GLU A 159 -5.21 -9.39 7.06
N SER A 160 -6.26 -9.60 6.27
CA SER A 160 -6.48 -8.88 5.01
C SER A 160 -7.88 -8.30 4.96
N ALA A 161 -8.03 -7.15 4.32
CA ALA A 161 -9.32 -6.53 4.05
C ALA A 161 -9.36 -5.97 2.61
N VAL A 162 -10.58 -5.80 2.09
CA VAL A 162 -10.80 -5.13 0.80
C VAL A 162 -11.87 -4.09 1.00
N ALA A 163 -11.57 -2.86 0.58
CA ALA A 163 -12.54 -1.78 0.51
C ALA A 163 -12.92 -1.54 -0.96
N CYS A 164 -14.20 -1.28 -1.21
CA CYS A 164 -14.70 -0.85 -2.52
C CYS A 164 -15.35 0.52 -2.37
N THR A 165 -14.97 1.47 -3.22
CA THR A 165 -15.58 2.81 -3.27
C THR A 165 -16.10 3.08 -4.66
N LYS A 166 -17.37 3.49 -4.76
CA LYS A 166 -18.00 3.88 -6.01
C LYS A 166 -17.80 5.38 -6.22
N LEU A 167 -17.31 5.75 -7.40
CA LEU A 167 -17.04 7.12 -7.80
C LEU A 167 -17.85 7.47 -9.03
N ARG A 168 -18.38 8.69 -9.04
CA ARG A 168 -19.04 9.27 -10.21
C ARG A 168 -18.32 10.53 -10.63
N PHE A 169 -17.89 10.57 -11.88
CA PHE A 169 -17.33 11.77 -12.47
C PHE A 169 -18.45 12.65 -13.03
N ALA A 170 -18.31 13.97 -12.87
CA ALA A 170 -19.07 14.93 -13.64
C ALA A 170 -18.69 14.81 -15.14
N PRO A 171 -19.59 15.22 -16.06
CA PRO A 171 -19.21 15.40 -17.46
C PRO A 171 -18.06 16.39 -17.60
N MET A 172 -17.15 16.14 -18.53
CA MET A 172 -16.01 17.00 -18.83
C MET A 172 -16.02 17.40 -20.31
N SER A 173 -15.89 18.70 -20.58
CA SER A 173 -15.66 19.21 -21.93
C SER A 173 -14.30 18.78 -22.48
N ASP A 174 -14.12 18.81 -23.80
CA ASP A 174 -12.82 18.52 -24.43
C ASP A 174 -11.72 19.44 -23.90
N ARG A 175 -12.04 20.72 -23.69
CA ARG A 175 -11.09 21.71 -23.16
C ARG A 175 -10.63 21.37 -21.74
N GLU A 176 -11.54 20.90 -20.89
CA GLU A 176 -11.22 20.48 -19.52
C GLU A 176 -10.36 19.21 -19.51
N VAL A 177 -10.66 18.25 -20.40
CA VAL A 177 -9.84 17.04 -20.56
C VAL A 177 -8.43 17.40 -20.99
N GLU A 178 -8.25 18.24 -22.02
CA GLU A 178 -6.91 18.64 -22.47
C GLU A 178 -6.15 19.45 -21.39
N SER A 179 -6.83 20.35 -20.69
CA SER A 179 -6.25 21.10 -19.56
C SER A 179 -5.78 20.17 -18.45
N TYR A 180 -6.58 19.16 -18.11
CA TYR A 180 -6.19 18.14 -17.14
C TYR A 180 -4.99 17.32 -17.62
N LEU A 181 -4.97 16.88 -18.89
CA LEU A 181 -3.85 16.12 -19.44
C LEU A 181 -2.54 16.93 -19.46
N ALA A 182 -2.61 18.22 -19.77
CA ALA A 182 -1.48 19.15 -19.75
C ALA A 182 -0.86 19.29 -18.35
N SER A 183 -1.64 19.09 -17.28
CA SER A 183 -1.13 19.09 -15.91
C SER A 183 -0.11 17.98 -15.62
N GLY A 184 -0.17 16.88 -16.37
CA GLY A 184 0.64 15.69 -16.13
C GLY A 184 0.23 14.83 -14.94
N GLU A 185 -0.83 15.17 -14.22
CA GLU A 185 -1.30 14.45 -13.03
C GLU A 185 -1.71 13.00 -13.32
N TRP A 186 -2.13 12.72 -14.54
CA TRP A 186 -2.51 11.39 -15.03
C TRP A 186 -1.37 10.36 -14.99
N ARG A 187 -0.11 10.80 -15.03
CA ARG A 187 1.06 9.91 -15.16
C ARG A 187 1.16 8.96 -13.97
N GLY A 188 1.26 7.66 -14.25
CA GLY A 188 1.39 6.62 -13.23
C GLY A 188 0.17 6.43 -12.33
N ALA A 189 -0.98 7.04 -12.67
CA ALA A 189 -2.23 6.91 -11.93
C ALA A 189 -3.19 5.95 -12.65
N ALA A 190 -3.73 4.99 -11.91
CA ALA A 190 -4.75 4.09 -12.46
C ALA A 190 -6.00 4.88 -12.83
N GLY A 191 -6.59 4.61 -13.99
CA GLY A 191 -7.71 5.42 -14.50
C GLY A 191 -7.31 6.82 -14.98
N ALA A 192 -6.01 7.11 -15.08
CA ALA A 192 -5.47 8.41 -15.50
C ALA A 192 -5.87 9.59 -14.61
N TYR A 193 -6.26 9.38 -13.34
CA TYR A 193 -6.64 10.48 -12.44
C TYR A 193 -6.12 10.33 -11.01
N ARG A 194 -6.01 11.44 -10.27
CA ARG A 194 -5.68 11.45 -8.84
C ARG A 194 -6.71 12.24 -8.05
N ILE A 195 -7.44 11.57 -7.15
CA ILE A 195 -8.51 12.20 -6.36
C ILE A 195 -8.03 13.35 -5.45
N GLN A 196 -6.77 13.35 -5.05
CA GLN A 196 -6.16 14.42 -4.24
C GLN A 196 -5.80 15.68 -5.05
N GLY A 197 -5.76 15.57 -6.38
CA GLY A 197 -5.30 16.63 -7.27
C GLY A 197 -6.43 17.35 -7.99
N ARG A 198 -6.13 17.86 -9.17
CA ARG A 198 -7.04 18.58 -10.06
C ARG A 198 -8.23 17.73 -10.51
N ALA A 199 -8.11 16.40 -10.48
CA ALA A 199 -9.24 15.54 -10.80
C ALA A 199 -10.41 15.71 -9.82
N SER A 200 -10.16 16.20 -8.59
CA SER A 200 -11.19 16.50 -7.60
C SER A 200 -12.25 17.49 -8.09
N TYR A 201 -11.92 18.38 -9.03
CA TYR A 201 -12.89 19.30 -9.64
C TYR A 201 -14.02 18.57 -10.40
N TYR A 202 -13.77 17.34 -10.84
CA TYR A 202 -14.67 16.57 -11.69
C TYR A 202 -15.29 15.36 -10.97
N ILE A 203 -15.15 15.25 -9.64
CA ILE A 203 -15.75 14.16 -8.86
C ILE A 203 -17.04 14.66 -8.24
N ASP A 204 -18.16 14.10 -8.68
CA ASP A 204 -19.50 14.48 -8.21
C ASP A 204 -19.94 13.66 -7.00
N VAL A 205 -19.64 12.35 -6.98
CA VAL A 205 -20.02 11.46 -5.88
C VAL A 205 -18.90 10.50 -5.50
N ILE A 206 -18.75 10.32 -4.20
CA ILE A 206 -17.94 9.27 -3.57
C ILE A 206 -18.85 8.50 -2.61
N GLU A 207 -19.21 7.28 -2.97
CA GLU A 207 -19.94 6.34 -2.12
C GLU A 207 -18.95 5.30 -1.59
N GLY A 208 -18.44 5.52 -0.37
CA GLY A 208 -17.44 4.67 0.26
C GLY A 208 -16.37 5.49 0.98
N SER A 209 -15.11 5.06 0.88
CA SER A 209 -13.98 5.66 1.59
C SER A 209 -13.07 6.42 0.64
N TRP A 210 -12.88 7.72 0.86
CA TRP A 210 -11.93 8.53 0.09
C TRP A 210 -10.51 7.95 0.14
N SER A 211 -10.08 7.46 1.31
CA SER A 211 -8.75 6.85 1.48
C SER A 211 -8.57 5.56 0.67
N CYS A 212 -9.64 4.79 0.46
CA CYS A 212 -9.64 3.66 -0.46
C CYS A 212 -9.31 4.10 -1.89
N VAL A 213 -9.84 5.24 -2.33
CA VAL A 213 -9.57 5.80 -3.67
C VAL A 213 -8.12 6.25 -3.80
N VAL A 214 -7.56 6.88 -2.76
CA VAL A 214 -6.15 7.30 -2.74
C VAL A 214 -5.20 6.10 -2.82
N GLY A 215 -5.61 4.99 -2.20
CA GLY A 215 -4.99 3.68 -2.36
C GLY A 215 -4.59 2.99 -1.05
N LEU A 216 -5.04 3.48 0.10
CA LEU A 216 -4.86 2.83 1.39
C LEU A 216 -6.14 2.99 2.21
N PRO A 217 -6.93 1.91 2.41
CA PRO A 217 -8.20 2.00 3.10
C PRO A 217 -7.98 2.16 4.61
N ILE A 218 -7.99 3.41 5.10
CA ILE A 218 -7.54 3.77 6.46
C ILE A 218 -8.44 3.18 7.54
N ARG A 219 -9.74 3.05 7.31
CA ARG A 219 -10.66 2.46 8.29
C ARG A 219 -10.32 0.99 8.53
N GLU A 220 -10.14 0.23 7.46
CA GLU A 220 -9.76 -1.17 7.47
C GLU A 220 -8.36 -1.34 8.08
N LEU A 221 -7.41 -0.47 7.71
CA LEU A 221 -6.07 -0.43 8.31
C LEU A 221 -6.12 -0.27 9.82
N TYR A 222 -6.88 0.71 10.30
CA TYR A 222 -7.04 0.97 11.72
C TYR A 222 -7.61 -0.25 12.46
N VAL A 223 -8.65 -0.89 11.93
CA VAL A 223 -9.27 -2.06 12.56
C VAL A 223 -8.28 -3.21 12.67
N ILE A 224 -7.57 -3.53 11.59
CA ILE A 224 -6.59 -4.62 11.56
C ILE A 224 -5.41 -4.32 12.49
N LEU A 225 -4.90 -3.08 12.50
CA LEU A 225 -3.85 -2.66 13.42
C LEU A 225 -4.29 -2.77 14.88
N CYS A 226 -5.51 -2.36 15.23
CA CYS A 226 -6.02 -2.50 16.59
C CYS A 226 -6.10 -3.98 17.01
N ARG A 227 -6.55 -4.87 16.13
CA ARG A 227 -6.61 -6.33 16.39
C ARG A 227 -5.22 -6.94 16.57
N ALA A 228 -4.23 -6.43 15.84
CA ALA A 228 -2.83 -6.81 16.02
C ALA A 228 -2.18 -6.21 17.27
N GLY A 229 -2.92 -5.43 18.08
CA GLY A 229 -2.41 -4.78 19.28
C GLY A 229 -1.46 -3.62 18.99
N TYR A 230 -1.58 -2.99 17.83
CA TYR A 230 -0.81 -1.79 17.50
C TYR A 230 -1.27 -0.62 18.37
N ASP A 231 -0.30 0.04 19.01
CA ASP A 231 -0.54 1.17 19.89
C ASP A 231 -0.50 2.49 19.10
N PHE A 232 -1.67 3.11 18.93
CA PHE A 232 -1.83 4.40 18.27
C PHE A 232 -1.53 5.60 19.18
N THR A 233 -1.13 5.40 20.44
CA THR A 233 -0.79 6.52 21.30
C THR A 233 0.49 7.22 20.81
N PRO A 234 0.42 8.53 20.53
CA PRO A 234 1.62 9.34 20.41
C PRO A 234 2.33 9.33 21.77
N ASP A 235 3.66 9.38 21.77
CA ASP A 235 4.45 9.37 23.00
C ASP A 235 3.89 10.42 24.00
N LYS A 236 3.31 9.92 25.10
CA LYS A 236 2.74 10.66 26.25
C LYS A 236 1.41 11.41 26.00
N GLY A 237 0.34 10.64 25.84
CA GLY A 237 -0.93 10.92 26.53
C GLY A 237 -1.89 11.90 25.84
N ALA A 238 -2.74 11.38 24.95
CA ALA A 238 -4.01 12.03 24.59
C ALA A 238 -5.02 11.08 23.94
N TRP A 239 -4.57 9.97 23.35
CA TRP A 239 -5.47 8.98 22.73
C TRP A 239 -5.77 7.84 23.72
N ARG A 240 -6.98 7.81 24.29
CA ARG A 240 -7.45 6.64 25.05
C ARG A 240 -7.84 5.53 24.07
N ARG A 241 -7.66 4.27 24.49
CA ARG A 241 -7.82 3.05 23.66
C ARG A 241 -8.94 3.19 22.62
N PRO A 242 -8.64 2.99 21.32
CA PRO A 242 -9.64 3.04 20.28
C PRO A 242 -10.80 2.07 20.52
N TYR A 243 -12.05 2.54 20.32
CA TYR A 243 -13.23 1.67 20.32
C TYR A 243 -13.11 0.67 19.17
N LEU A 244 -12.94 -0.61 19.51
CA LEU A 244 -13.06 -1.71 18.57
C LEU A 244 -14.57 -1.94 18.35
N PRO A 245 -15.12 -1.68 17.15
CA PRO A 245 -16.47 -2.14 16.85
C PRO A 245 -16.47 -3.67 16.93
N SER A 246 -17.42 -4.23 17.68
CA SER A 246 -17.68 -5.66 17.74
C SER A 246 -17.80 -6.24 16.33
N ALA A 247 -17.36 -7.49 16.13
CA ALA A 247 -17.60 -8.15 14.86
C ALA A 247 -19.13 -8.21 14.60
N PRO A 248 -19.60 -8.09 13.35
CA PRO A 248 -21.00 -8.31 13.05
C PRO A 248 -21.36 -9.76 13.43
N GLY A 249 -22.05 -9.94 14.56
CA GLY A 249 -22.40 -11.25 15.13
C GLY A 249 -22.37 -11.32 16.66
N ASP A 250 -21.63 -10.43 17.33
CA ASP A 250 -21.59 -10.39 18.80
C ASP A 250 -22.78 -9.57 19.33
N SER A 251 -23.87 -10.29 19.64
CA SER A 251 -25.07 -9.72 20.27
C SER A 251 -24.84 -9.60 21.78
N LEU A 252 -25.28 -8.48 22.36
CA LEU A 252 -25.34 -8.21 23.82
C LEU A 252 -26.19 -9.24 24.56
#